data_AF-A0A967XTJ4-F1
#
_entry.id   AF-A0A967XTJ4-F1
#
_cell.length_a   1.000
_cell.length_b   1.000
_cell.length_c   1.000
_cell.angle_alpha   90.00
_cell.angle_beta   90.00
_cell.angle_gamma   90.00
#
_symmetry.space_group_name_H-M   'P 1'
#
loop_
_entity.id
_entity.type
_entity.pdbx_description
1 polymer ?
#
loop_
_entity_poly.entity_id
_entity_poly.type
_entity_poly.pdbx_seq_one_letter_code
_entity_poly.pdbx_strand_id
1 'polypeptide(L)'
;LWSAPLEPLQVYLDFGGGASPAVHGDRVFVLNDSQEGSFIAAFDKRTGERLWTTPREGLGNEMLRSGWSTPYVWENAERTEVVA
;
A
#
# COMPACT_ATOMS: atom_id res chain seq x y z
N LEU A 1 16.66 0.29 -14.07
CA LEU A 1 15.21 0.09 -13.91
C LEU A 1 15.02 -1.06 -12.93
N TRP A 2 14.12 -0.93 -11.95
CA TRP A 2 13.83 -1.99 -10.96
C TRP A 2 12.37 -2.43 -11.05
N SER A 3 12.08 -3.63 -10.53
CA SER A 3 10.74 -4.20 -10.42
C SER A 3 10.61 -4.93 -9.09
N ALA A 4 9.51 -4.70 -8.36
CA ALA A 4 9.20 -5.38 -7.12
C ALA A 4 7.84 -6.10 -7.26
N PRO A 5 7.83 -7.44 -7.44
CA PRO A 5 6.57 -8.17 -7.54
C PRO A 5 5.83 -8.16 -6.19
N LEU A 6 4.51 -8.06 -6.25
CA LEU A 6 3.62 -8.25 -5.12
C LEU A 6 2.85 -9.55 -5.32
N GLU A 7 2.55 -10.22 -4.21
CA GLU A 7 1.71 -11.42 -4.24
C GLU A 7 0.31 -11.06 -4.77
N PRO A 8 -0.25 -11.85 -5.68
CA PRO A 8 -1.61 -11.65 -6.19
C PRO A 8 -2.62 -12.19 -5.19
N LEU A 9 -2.87 -11.42 -4.13
CA LEU A 9 -3.84 -11.77 -3.09
C LEU A 9 -5.27 -11.59 -3.60
N GLN A 10 -6.18 -12.43 -3.13
CA GLN A 10 -7.59 -12.38 -3.48
C GLN A 10 -8.20 -11.06 -3.02
N VAL A 11 -8.90 -10.41 -3.94
CA VAL A 11 -9.65 -9.18 -3.69
C VAL A 11 -11.10 -9.38 -4.11
N TYR A 12 -11.98 -8.51 -3.64
CA TYR A 12 -13.39 -8.56 -3.99
C TYR A 12 -13.60 -8.60 -5.51
N LEU A 13 -14.31 -9.64 -5.97
CA LEU A 13 -14.63 -9.91 -7.38
C LEU A 13 -13.41 -10.03 -8.32
N ASP A 14 -12.24 -10.38 -7.78
CA ASP A 14 -11.00 -10.54 -8.54
C ASP A 14 -10.62 -9.32 -9.39
N PHE A 15 -10.99 -8.11 -8.95
CA PHE A 15 -10.66 -6.85 -9.64
C PHE A 15 -9.16 -6.53 -9.68
N GLY A 16 -8.35 -7.27 -8.93
CA GLY A 16 -6.91 -7.07 -8.80
C GLY A 16 -6.53 -5.84 -7.97
N GLY A 17 -5.23 -5.58 -7.90
CA GLY A 17 -4.69 -4.37 -7.28
C GLY A 17 -4.90 -3.16 -8.18
N GLY A 18 -5.32 -2.04 -7.59
CA GLY A 18 -5.64 -0.81 -8.34
C GLY A 18 -5.37 0.50 -7.59
N ALA A 19 -4.84 0.42 -6.37
CA ALA A 19 -4.27 1.60 -5.72
C ALA A 19 -3.02 2.05 -6.48
N SER A 20 -2.90 3.36 -6.74
CA SER A 20 -1.67 3.90 -7.34
C SER A 20 -0.56 3.99 -6.28
N PRO A 21 0.72 3.86 -6.66
CA PRO A 21 1.82 4.15 -5.76
C PRO A 21 1.90 5.65 -5.46
N ALA A 22 2.26 6.00 -4.23
CA ALA A 22 2.61 7.38 -3.84
C ALA A 22 4.12 7.51 -3.70
N VAL A 23 4.70 8.64 -4.14
CA VAL A 23 6.15 8.88 -4.05
C VAL A 23 6.41 10.09 -3.18
N HIS A 24 7.31 9.95 -2.21
CA HIS A 24 7.78 11.07 -1.39
C HIS A 24 9.22 10.83 -0.93
N GLY A 25 10.08 11.84 -1.10
CA GLY A 25 11.53 11.72 -0.84
C GLY A 25 12.15 10.56 -1.65
N ASP A 26 12.85 9.68 -0.96
CA ASP A 26 13.47 8.47 -1.53
C ASP A 26 12.61 7.22 -1.39
N ARG A 27 11.30 7.38 -1.14
CA ARG A 27 10.38 6.26 -0.89
C ARG A 27 9.23 6.22 -1.89
N VAL A 28 8.80 4.99 -2.20
CA VAL A 28 7.56 4.67 -2.91
C VAL A 28 6.66 3.90 -1.94
N PHE A 29 5.44 4.37 -1.74
CA PHE A 29 4.44 3.74 -0.88
C PHE A 29 3.40 3.03 -1.73
N VAL A 30 3.09 1.79 -1.36
CA VAL A 30 2.07 0.98 -2.03
C VAL A 30 1.09 0.48 -0.99
N LEU A 31 -0.20 0.64 -1.30
CA LEU A 31 -1.27 -0.03 -0.59
C LEU A 31 -1.62 -1.34 -1.30
N ASN A 32 -1.81 -2.40 -0.52
CA ASN A 32 -2.42 -3.63 -0.98
C ASN A 32 -3.47 -4.05 0.04
N ASP A 33 -4.74 -3.74 -0.24
CA ASP A 33 -5.86 -4.20 0.55
C ASP A 33 -6.50 -5.41 -0.12
N SER A 34 -6.53 -6.51 0.61
CA SER A 34 -6.98 -7.81 0.11
C SER A 34 -7.76 -8.58 1.17
N GLN A 35 -8.47 -9.61 0.74
CA GLN A 35 -9.23 -10.49 1.62
C GLN A 35 -8.33 -11.42 2.46
N GLU A 36 -7.11 -11.66 1.99
CA GLU A 36 -6.13 -12.59 2.59
C GLU A 36 -5.10 -11.89 3.48
N GLY A 37 -4.91 -10.57 3.33
CA GLY A 37 -3.98 -9.80 4.15
C GLY A 37 -3.76 -8.40 3.58
N SER A 38 -4.15 -7.39 4.34
CA SER A 38 -4.03 -5.99 3.91
C SER A 38 -2.79 -5.33 4.53
N PHE A 39 -2.07 -4.53 3.74
CA PHE A 39 -0.87 -3.83 4.20
C PHE A 39 -0.56 -2.54 3.42
N ILE A 40 0.20 -1.66 4.06
CA ILE A 40 0.97 -0.60 3.39
C ILE A 40 2.44 -0.99 3.43
N ALA A 41 3.16 -0.81 2.33
CA ALA A 41 4.59 -1.03 2.27
C ALA A 41 5.31 0.21 1.71
N ALA A 42 6.54 0.42 2.17
CA ALA A 42 7.46 1.37 1.56
C ALA A 42 8.62 0.66 0.87
N PHE A 43 9.02 1.22 -0.26
CA PHE A 43 10.14 0.76 -1.07
C PHE A 43 11.14 1.89 -1.27
N ASP A 44 12.42 1.55 -1.37
CA ASP A 44 13.44 2.49 -1.82
C ASP A 44 13.19 2.84 -3.30
N LYS A 45 13.07 4.13 -3.62
CA LYS A 45 12.75 4.61 -4.97
C LYS A 45 13.85 4.31 -5.99
N ARG A 46 15.09 4.09 -5.56
CA ARG A 46 16.25 3.86 -6.43
C ARG A 46 16.49 2.38 -6.69
N THR A 47 16.27 1.52 -5.70
CA THR A 47 16.56 0.08 -5.78
C THR A 47 15.31 -0.79 -5.95
N GLY A 48 14.15 -0.32 -5.51
CA GLY A 48 12.93 -1.14 -5.41
C GLY A 48 12.93 -2.09 -4.22
N GLU A 49 13.91 -1.97 -3.30
CA GLU A 49 13.97 -2.78 -2.09
C GLU A 49 12.83 -2.42 -1.14
N ARG A 50 12.13 -3.42 -0.60
CA ARG A 50 11.09 -3.20 0.40
C ARG A 50 11.74 -2.84 1.73
N LEU A 51 11.52 -1.60 2.18
CA LEU A 51 12.08 -1.06 3.41
C LEU A 51 11.29 -1.51 4.63
N TRP A 52 9.96 -1.51 4.53
CA TRP A 52 9.06 -1.95 5.61
C TRP A 52 7.66 -2.27 5.09
N THR A 53 6.90 -2.96 5.93
CA THR A 53 5.47 -3.25 5.76
C THR A 53 4.75 -2.99 7.08
N THR A 54 3.54 -2.41 7.01
CA THR A 54 2.64 -2.24 8.13
C THR A 54 1.31 -2.96 7.83
N PRO A 55 0.91 -3.97 8.62
CA PRO A 55 -0.39 -4.62 8.49
C PRO A 55 -1.54 -3.63 8.68
N ARG A 56 -2.63 -3.81 7.92
CA ARG A 56 -3.88 -3.07 8.10
C ARG A 56 -4.96 -4.00 8.62
N GLU A 57 -5.21 -3.90 9.92
CA GLU A 57 -6.22 -4.70 10.62
C GLU A 57 -7.53 -3.90 10.78
N GLY A 58 -8.63 -4.60 11.09
CA GLY A 58 -9.90 -3.94 11.43
C GLY A 58 -10.70 -3.36 10.25
N LEU A 59 -10.39 -3.73 9.00
CA LEU A 59 -11.06 -3.24 7.78
C LEU A 59 -12.50 -3.79 7.55
N GLY A 60 -13.12 -4.39 8.57
CA GLY A 60 -14.49 -4.90 8.49
C GLY A 60 -14.62 -6.33 7.94
N ASN A 61 -15.78 -6.61 7.32
CA ASN A 61 -16.12 -7.93 6.77
C ASN A 61 -15.37 -8.21 5.45
N GLU A 62 -15.50 -9.42 4.92
CA GLU A 62 -14.77 -9.87 3.72
C GLU A 62 -14.92 -8.96 2.49
N MET A 63 -16.07 -8.28 2.33
CA MET A 63 -16.26 -7.32 1.24
C MET A 63 -15.51 -6.00 1.47
N LEU A 64 -15.39 -5.56 2.73
CA LEU A 64 -14.78 -4.29 3.12
C LEU A 64 -13.25 -4.37 3.27
N ARG A 65 -12.68 -5.58 3.32
CA ARG A 65 -11.22 -5.79 3.39
C ARG A 65 -10.47 -5.43 2.11
N SER A 66 -11.16 -5.37 0.97
CA SER A 66 -10.56 -4.93 -0.30
C SER A 66 -10.67 -3.43 -0.46
N GLY A 67 -9.62 -2.80 -0.96
CA GLY A 67 -9.49 -1.36 -1.07
C GLY A 67 -8.56 -0.96 -2.20
N TRP A 68 -8.86 0.20 -2.78
CA TRP A 68 -8.12 0.76 -3.93
C TRP A 68 -7.77 2.23 -3.70
N SER A 69 -7.76 2.68 -2.44
CA SER A 69 -7.38 4.05 -2.11
C SER A 69 -5.89 4.26 -2.39
N THR A 70 -5.58 5.20 -3.28
CA THR A 70 -4.21 5.66 -3.46
C THR A 70 -3.75 6.32 -2.16
N PRO A 71 -2.64 5.88 -1.53
CA PRO A 71 -2.12 6.49 -0.32
C PRO A 71 -1.86 7.98 -0.50
N TYR A 72 -2.20 8.77 0.51
CA TYR A 72 -1.88 10.19 0.55
C TYR A 72 -0.75 10.45 1.54
N VAL A 73 0.29 11.14 1.08
CA VAL A 73 1.38 11.60 1.96
C VAL A 73 1.01 12.99 2.46
N TRP A 74 0.73 13.11 3.76
CA TRP A 74 0.37 14.35 4.41
C TRP A 74 1.55 14.89 5.21
N GLU A 75 2.03 16.06 4.84
CA GLU A 75 3.01 16.81 5.62
C GLU A 75 2.28 17.82 6.51
N ASN A 76 2.48 17.70 7.82
CA ASN A 76 1.96 18.65 8.80
C ASN A 76 3.09 19.22 9.67
N ALA A 77 2.76 20.12 10.60
CA ALA A 77 3.75 20.83 11.40
C ALA A 77 4.54 19.91 12.37
N GLU A 78 4.01 18.73 12.69
CA GLU A 78 4.64 17.79 13.61
C GLU A 78 5.45 16.71 12.88
N ARG A 79 4.92 16.18 11.77
CA ARG A 79 5.52 15.08 11.03
C ARG A 79 4.92 14.89 9.63
N THR A 80 5.54 13.98 8.89
CA THR A 80 4.99 13.43 7.64
C THR A 80 4.26 12.12 7.96
N GLU A 81 3.03 11.99 7.46
CA GLU A 81 2.18 10.81 7.63
C GLU A 81 1.79 10.21 6.28
N VAL A 82 1.58 8.90 6.25
CA VAL A 82 0.96 8.21 5.12
C VAL A 82 -0.45 7.82 5.56
N VAL A 83 -1.47 8.31 4.86
CA VAL A 83 -2.88 8.10 5.14
C VAL A 83 -3.49 7.21 4.06
N ALA A 84 -4.11 6.09 4.44
CA ALA A 84 -4.80 5.19 3.53
C ALA A 84 -5.92 4.40 4.24
#